data_AF-A0A960ARK8-F1
#
_entry.id   AF-A0A960ARK8-F1
#
_cell.length_a   1.000
_cell.length_b   1.000
_cell.length_c   1.000
_cell.angle_alpha   90.00
_cell.angle_beta   90.00
_cell.angle_gamma   90.00
#
_symmetry.space_group_name_H-M   'P 1'
#
loop_
_entity.id
_entity.type
_entity.pdbx_description
1 polymer ?
#
loop_
_entity_poly.entity_id
_entity_poly.type
_entity_poly.pdbx_seq_one_letter_code
_entity_poly.pdbx_strand_id
1 'polypeptide(L)'
;MSAIRSSVRQRIDSGGTSFSFEFFPPKTEEGSRHLWDAIRRLEPLHPDLVSVTYGAGGSTRDRTVAITQQIAHETTLTPMGHLTCVGSTVAELRSVIAA
;
A
#
# COMPACT_ATOMS: atom_id res chain seq x y z
N MET A 1 -3.36 8.74 -21.44
CA MET A 1 -3.12 7.30 -21.66
C MET A 1 -2.57 6.70 -20.38
N SER A 2 -3.38 5.99 -19.60
CA SER A 2 -2.87 5.27 -18.42
C SER A 2 -2.07 4.07 -18.93
N ALA A 3 -0.76 4.05 -18.69
CA ALA A 3 0.03 2.86 -18.94
C ALA A 3 -0.58 1.71 -18.12
N ILE A 4 -0.89 0.58 -18.76
CA ILE A 4 -1.31 -0.63 -18.05
C ILE A 4 -0.18 -0.98 -17.09
N ARG A 5 -0.37 -0.74 -15.79
CA ARG A 5 0.60 -1.12 -14.76
C ARG A 5 0.71 -2.64 -14.79
N SER A 6 1.93 -3.16 -14.89
CA SER A 6 2.20 -4.60 -14.75
C SER A 6 1.65 -5.09 -13.42
N SER A 7 0.92 -6.22 -13.46
CA SER A 7 0.44 -6.88 -12.25
C SER A 7 1.60 -7.35 -11.37
N VAL A 8 1.36 -7.51 -10.07
CA VAL A 8 2.35 -8.10 -9.13
C VAL A 8 2.86 -9.44 -9.63
N ARG A 9 1.96 -10.28 -10.17
CA ARG A 9 2.34 -11.55 -10.81
C ARG A 9 3.37 -11.35 -11.93
N GLN A 10 3.09 -10.44 -12.88
CA GLN A 10 4.00 -10.20 -14.01
C GLN A 10 5.36 -9.65 -13.57
N ARG A 11 5.42 -8.89 -12.47
CA ARG A 11 6.67 -8.38 -11.91
C ARG A 11 7.52 -9.52 -11.34
N ILE A 12 6.92 -10.37 -10.53
CA ILE A 12 7.59 -11.55 -9.94
C ILE A 12 8.02 -12.54 -11.04
N ASP A 13 7.15 -12.80 -12.02
CA ASP A 13 7.40 -13.75 -13.10
C ASP A 13 8.47 -13.26 -14.10
N SER A 14 8.86 -11.97 -14.06
CA SER A 14 9.86 -11.39 -14.98
C SER A 14 11.29 -11.90 -14.74
N GLY A 15 11.53 -12.59 -13.62
CA GLY A 15 12.81 -13.18 -13.24
C GLY A 15 13.69 -12.23 -12.40
N GLY A 16 14.73 -12.79 -11.77
CA GLY A 16 15.59 -12.06 -10.83
C GLY A 16 15.14 -12.18 -9.37
N THR A 17 15.77 -11.43 -8.48
CA THR A 17 15.42 -11.42 -7.05
C THR A 17 14.29 -10.44 -6.81
N SER A 18 13.12 -10.96 -6.45
CA SER A 18 11.98 -10.14 -6.04
C SER A 18 12.03 -9.76 -4.57
N PHE A 19 11.67 -8.53 -4.26
CA PHE A 19 11.52 -8.06 -2.89
C PHE A 19 10.49 -6.94 -2.76
N SER A 20 10.01 -6.76 -1.54
CA SER A 20 8.98 -5.78 -1.19
C SER A 20 9.21 -5.23 0.22
N PHE A 21 8.63 -4.07 0.50
CA PHE A 21 8.61 -3.48 1.83
C PHE A 21 7.18 -3.37 2.35
N GLU A 22 7.00 -3.59 3.66
CA GLU A 22 5.72 -3.45 4.33
C GLU A 22 5.77 -2.28 5.32
N PHE A 23 4.74 -1.43 5.27
CA PHE A 23 4.59 -0.27 6.12
C PHE A 23 3.37 -0.39 7.04
N PHE A 24 3.44 0.28 8.18
CA PHE A 24 2.35 0.37 9.14
C PHE A 24 1.77 1.79 9.18
N PRO A 25 0.43 1.96 9.15
CA PRO A 25 -0.17 3.27 9.30
C PRO A 25 0.24 3.94 10.61
N PRO A 26 0.91 5.11 10.58
CA PRO A 26 1.36 5.79 11.78
C PRO A 26 0.17 6.35 12.55
N LYS A 27 0.35 6.44 13.88
CA LYS A 27 -0.67 6.99 14.78
C LYS A 27 -0.48 8.49 15.02
N THR A 28 0.66 9.05 14.62
CA THR A 28 1.07 10.42 14.91
C THR A 28 1.58 11.13 13.66
N GLU A 29 1.59 12.46 13.70
CA GLU A 29 2.13 13.29 12.62
C GLU A 29 3.65 13.06 12.42
N GLU A 30 4.40 12.94 13.51
CA GLU A 30 5.82 12.60 13.46
C GLU A 30 6.06 11.24 12.80
N GLY A 31 5.25 10.23 13.15
CA GLY A 31 5.31 8.93 12.49
C GLY A 31 4.97 9.00 11.00
N SER A 32 4.10 9.93 10.60
CA SER A 32 3.77 10.18 9.20
C SER A 32 4.96 10.75 8.43
N ARG A 33 5.69 11.71 9.03
CA ARG A 33 6.94 12.21 8.45
C ARG A 33 7.99 11.11 8.30
N HIS A 34 8.21 10.30 9.34
CA HIS A 34 9.16 9.18 9.28
C HIS A 34 8.78 8.13 8.23
N LEU A 35 7.48 7.83 8.09
CA LEU A 35 6.99 6.94 7.04
C LEU A 35 7.36 7.49 5.65
N TRP A 36 7.09 8.78 5.40
CA TRP A 36 7.40 9.40 4.11
C TRP A 36 8.89 9.46 3.82
N ASP A 37 9.72 9.76 4.82
CA ASP A 37 11.17 9.71 4.69
C ASP A 37 11.65 8.30 4.31
N ALA A 38 11.09 7.26 4.96
CA ALA A 38 11.42 5.87 4.64
C ALA A 38 11.00 5.49 3.22
N ILE A 39 9.77 5.83 2.82
CA ILE A 39 9.26 5.58 1.46
C ILE A 39 10.19 6.20 0.42
N ARG A 40 10.57 7.47 0.59
CA ARG A 40 11.45 8.17 -0.36
C ARG A 40 12.86 7.60 -0.43
N ARG A 41 13.38 7.08 0.69
CA ARG A 41 14.70 6.42 0.71
C ARG A 41 14.67 5.03 0.07
N LEU A 42 13.55 4.33 0.15
CA LEU A 42 13.39 2.98 -0.39
C LEU A 42 12.93 2.96 -1.85
N GLU A 43 12.27 4.03 -2.32
CA GLU A 43 11.79 4.17 -3.70
C GLU A 43 12.86 3.90 -4.77
N PRO A 44 14.11 4.42 -4.65
CA PRO A 44 15.18 4.15 -5.62
C PRO A 44 15.68 2.69 -5.67
N LEU A 45 15.29 1.85 -4.70
CA LEU A 45 15.63 0.43 -4.73
C LEU A 45 14.75 -0.34 -5.73
N HIS A 46 13.68 0.27 -6.25
CA HIS A 46 12.78 -0.34 -7.21
C HIS A 46 12.19 -1.69 -6.75
N PRO A 47 11.56 -1.76 -5.55
CA PRO A 47 10.88 -2.99 -5.13
C PRO A 47 9.73 -3.32 -6.08
N ASP A 48 9.39 -4.60 -6.18
CA ASP A 48 8.29 -5.05 -7.04
C ASP A 48 6.94 -4.49 -6.59
N LEU A 49 6.76 -4.39 -5.28
CA LEU A 49 5.61 -3.78 -4.62
C LEU A 49 5.98 -3.23 -3.24
N VAL A 50 5.11 -2.40 -2.69
CA VAL A 50 5.07 -2.08 -1.27
C VAL A 50 3.70 -2.38 -0.71
N SER A 51 3.61 -2.81 0.55
CA SER A 51 2.34 -3.06 1.22
C SER A 51 2.10 -2.09 2.38
N VAL A 52 0.83 -1.82 2.66
CA VAL A 52 0.40 -1.05 3.84
C VAL A 52 -0.55 -1.92 4.65
N THR A 53 -0.21 -2.16 5.91
CA THR A 53 -1.00 -3.03 6.78
C THR A 53 -2.37 -2.45 7.13
N TYR A 54 -3.28 -3.32 7.55
CA TYR A 54 -4.67 -3.01 7.92
C TYR A 54 -4.97 -3.64 9.27
N GLY A 55 -5.37 -2.82 10.25
CA GLY A 55 -5.72 -3.32 11.59
C GLY A 55 -6.93 -4.24 11.54
N ALA A 56 -6.82 -5.43 12.14
CA ALA A 56 -7.78 -6.54 12.01
C ALA A 56 -9.24 -6.20 12.37
N GLY A 57 -9.49 -5.14 13.14
CA GLY A 57 -10.82 -4.63 13.49
C GLY A 57 -11.23 -3.35 12.74
N GLY A 58 -10.56 -3.00 11.64
CA GLY A 58 -10.85 -1.80 10.85
C GLY A 58 -10.37 -0.48 11.47
N SER A 59 -9.69 -0.51 12.63
CA SER A 59 -9.25 0.69 13.37
C SER A 59 -8.27 1.59 12.62
N THR A 60 -7.66 1.09 11.55
CA THR A 60 -6.77 1.86 10.68
C THR A 60 -7.25 1.92 9.23
N ARG A 61 -8.49 1.50 8.92
CA ARG A 61 -9.05 1.42 7.56
C ARG A 61 -8.75 2.67 6.73
N ASP A 62 -9.20 3.82 7.21
CA ASP A 62 -9.11 5.07 6.44
C ASP A 62 -7.66 5.50 6.25
N ARG A 63 -6.79 5.24 7.24
CA ARG A 63 -5.35 5.52 7.13
C ARG A 63 -4.67 4.59 6.12
N THR A 64 -4.98 3.30 6.13
CA THR A 64 -4.44 2.34 5.15
C THR A 64 -4.81 2.76 3.74
N VAL A 65 -6.08 3.11 3.49
CA VAL A 65 -6.55 3.57 2.17
C VAL A 65 -5.86 4.87 1.76
N ALA A 66 -5.83 5.88 2.63
CA ALA A 66 -5.22 7.17 2.34
C ALA A 66 -3.73 7.05 2.02
N ILE A 67 -2.96 6.28 2.80
CA ILE A 67 -1.53 6.06 2.56
C ILE A 67 -1.32 5.30 1.26
N THR A 68 -2.11 4.27 0.99
CA THR A 68 -2.02 3.48 -0.26
C THR A 68 -2.26 4.37 -1.48
N GLN A 69 -3.30 5.22 -1.44
CA GLN A 69 -3.58 6.20 -2.49
C GLN A 69 -2.43 7.21 -2.64
N GLN A 70 -1.95 7.77 -1.53
CA GLN A 70 -0.88 8.76 -1.57
C GLN A 70 0.42 8.17 -2.16
N ILE A 71 0.79 6.93 -1.81
CA ILE A 71 1.93 6.25 -2.45
C ILE A 71 1.70 6.11 -3.96
N ALA A 72 0.49 5.72 -4.38
CA ALA A 72 0.17 5.53 -5.80
C ALA A 72 0.25 6.83 -6.62
N HIS A 73 -0.06 7.97 -5.99
CA HIS A 73 -0.09 9.30 -6.61
C HIS A 73 1.26 10.02 -6.57
N GLU A 74 2.01 9.88 -5.48
CA GLU A 74 3.20 10.71 -5.23
C GLU A 74 4.51 9.98 -5.49
N THR A 75 4.48 8.68 -5.77
CA THR A 75 5.68 7.86 -6.00
C THR A 75 5.56 7.02 -7.28
N THR A 76 6.67 6.43 -7.67
CA THR A 76 6.77 5.43 -8.74
C THR A 76 6.43 4.01 -8.29
N LEU A 77 6.16 3.82 -6.98
CA LEU A 77 5.93 2.51 -6.39
C LEU A 77 4.58 1.92 -6.81
N THR A 78 4.47 0.59 -6.68
CA THR A 78 3.22 -0.16 -6.81
C THR A 78 2.71 -0.53 -5.42
N PRO A 79 1.77 0.24 -4.84
CA PRO A 79 1.28 -0.04 -3.49
C PRO A 79 0.19 -1.11 -3.48
N MET A 80 0.12 -1.84 -2.37
CA MET A 80 -0.91 -2.83 -2.06
C MET A 80 -1.44 -2.59 -0.64
N GLY A 81 -2.70 -2.17 -0.52
CA GLY A 81 -3.36 -2.08 0.77
C GLY A 81 -3.78 -3.47 1.27
N HIS A 82 -3.44 -3.80 2.51
CA HIS A 82 -4.04 -4.95 3.18
C HIS A 82 -5.53 -4.69 3.43
N LEU A 83 -6.32 -5.76 3.52
CA LEU A 83 -7.74 -5.68 3.84
C LEU A 83 -8.14 -6.90 4.67
N THR A 84 -8.55 -6.69 5.92
CA THR A 84 -9.11 -7.75 6.75
C THR A 84 -10.63 -7.69 6.71
N CYS A 85 -11.29 -8.85 6.56
CA CYS A 85 -12.75 -8.91 6.46
C CYS A 85 -13.46 -9.11 7.81
N VAL A 86 -12.73 -9.43 8.87
CA VAL A 86 -13.31 -9.68 10.20
C VAL A 86 -14.05 -8.45 10.69
N GLY A 87 -15.31 -8.64 11.11
CA GLY A 87 -16.14 -7.57 11.64
C GLY A 87 -16.65 -6.56 10.61
N SER A 88 -16.40 -6.77 9.30
CA SER A 88 -16.91 -5.90 8.23
C SER A 88 -18.06 -6.57 7.47
N THR A 89 -19.06 -5.77 7.13
CA THR A 89 -20.12 -6.16 6.19
C THR A 89 -19.63 -6.15 4.76
N VAL A 90 -20.33 -6.86 3.86
CA VAL A 90 -20.03 -6.83 2.41
C VAL A 90 -20.11 -5.41 1.84
N ALA A 91 -21.05 -4.59 2.32
CA ALA A 91 -21.20 -3.20 1.89
C ALA A 91 -19.98 -2.35 2.26
N GLU A 92 -19.46 -2.51 3.48
CA GLU A 92 -18.25 -1.83 3.92
C GLU A 92 -17.02 -2.25 3.11
N LEU A 93 -16.86 -3.55 2.84
CA LEU A 93 -15.75 -4.06 2.01
C LEU A 93 -15.81 -3.50 0.59
N ARG A 94 -17.01 -3.45 -0.02
CA ARG A 94 -17.20 -2.84 -1.35
C ARG A 94 -16.85 -1.36 -1.34
N SER A 95 -17.22 -0.62 -0.28
CA SER A 95 -16.86 0.78 -0.13
C SER A 95 -15.35 1.00 -0.05
N VAL A 96 -14.60 0.12 0.63
CA VAL A 96 -13.13 0.20 0.68
C VAL A 96 -12.51 -0.08 -0.70
N ILE A 97 -12.99 -1.10 -1.40
CA ILE A 97 -12.44 -1.50 -2.72
C ILE A 97 -12.74 -0.45 -3.79
N ALA A 98 -13.83 0.30 -3.66
CA ALA A 98 -14.24 1.33 -4.61
C ALA A 98 -13.60 2.70 -4.36
N ALA A 99 -12.85 2.88 -3.27
CA ALA A 99 -12.15 4.12 -2.91
C ALA A 99 -10.89 4.32 -3.77
#